data_AF-A0A480A9X6-F1
#
_entry.id   AF-A0A480A9X6-F1
#
_cell.length_a   1.000
_cell.length_b   1.000
_cell.length_c   1.000
_cell.angle_alpha   90.00
_cell.angle_beta   90.00
_cell.angle_gamma   90.00
#
_symmetry.space_group_name_H-M   'P 1'
#
loop_
_entity.id
_entity.type
_entity.pdbx_description
1 polymer ?
#
loop_
_entity_poly.entity_id
_entity_poly.type
_entity_poly.pdbx_seq_one_letter_code
_entity_poly.pdbx_strand_id
1 'polypeptide(L)' 'MNHKVFYLNGKKINNKQTFLKQAAEAIEFPAYFGHNWDAFDECITDLTWCPAQRYVILYDHADIFAQAKPTQ' A
#
# COMPACT_ATOMS: atom_id res chain seq x y z
N MET A 1 9.68 -17.42 -13.36
CA MET A 1 9.90 -15.96 -13.30
C MET A 1 9.35 -15.44 -11.98
N ASN A 2 10.17 -14.80 -11.15
CA ASN A 2 9.81 -14.41 -9.78
C ASN A 2 8.97 -13.10 -9.80
N HIS A 3 7.78 -13.13 -9.24
CA HIS A 3 6.88 -11.99 -9.11
C HIS A 3 6.47 -11.87 -7.65
N LYS A 4 6.46 -10.65 -7.11
CA LYS A 4 5.92 -10.37 -5.79
C LYS A 4 4.52 -9.80 -5.94
N VAL A 5 3.58 -10.39 -5.22
CA VAL A 5 2.19 -9.94 -5.15
C VAL A 5 1.94 -9.46 -3.73
N PHE A 6 1.55 -8.19 -3.60
CA PHE A 6 1.14 -7.60 -2.34
C PHE A 6 -0.38 -7.48 -2.31
N TYR A 7 -0.98 -7.83 -1.17
CA TYR A 7 -2.43 -7.85 -1.02
C TYR A 7 -2.88 -6.84 0.03
N LEU A 8 -3.71 -5.87 -0.39
CA LEU A 8 -4.34 -4.90 0.49
C LEU A 8 -5.78 -5.34 0.76
N ASN A 9 -6.07 -5.66 2.02
CA ASN A 9 -7.43 -6.00 2.45
C ASN A 9 -8.25 -4.73 2.68
N GLY A 10 -9.01 -4.29 1.66
CA GLY A 10 -9.83 -3.08 1.73
C GLY A 10 -10.94 -3.11 2.78
N LYS A 11 -11.33 -4.27 3.30
CA LYS A 11 -12.25 -4.34 4.45
C LYS A 11 -11.68 -3.68 5.71
N LYS A 12 -10.36 -3.50 5.78
CA LYS A 12 -9.66 -2.80 6.87
C LYS A 12 -9.30 -1.35 6.55
N ILE A 13 -9.68 -0.84 5.37
CA ILE A 13 -9.27 0.46 4.86
C ILE A 13 -10.51 1.32 4.62
N ASN A 14 -10.71 2.33 5.47
CA ASN A 14 -11.85 3.25 5.38
C ASN A 14 -11.44 4.73 5.40
N ASN A 15 -10.16 5.03 5.59
CA ASN A 15 -9.61 6.37 5.57
C ASN A 15 -8.11 6.34 5.25
N LYS A 16 -7.51 7.51 5.02
CA LYS A 16 -6.09 7.63 4.65
C LYS A 16 -5.16 6.92 5.63
N GLN A 17 -5.37 7.11 6.93
CA GLN A 17 -4.50 6.55 7.97
C GLN A 17 -4.50 5.02 7.91
N THR A 18 -5.69 4.41 7.76
CA THR A 18 -5.84 2.96 7.61
C THR A 18 -5.26 2.47 6.29
N PHE A 19 -5.41 3.21 5.18
CA PHE A 19 -4.78 2.87 3.91
C PHE A 19 -3.25 2.81 4.05
N LEU A 20 -2.63 3.89 4.53
CA LEU A 20 -1.18 4.00 4.63
C LEU A 20 -0.60 2.96 5.59
N LYS A 21 -1.31 2.67 6.69
CA LYS A 21 -0.94 1.59 7.61
C LYS A 21 -1.00 0.22 6.95
N GLN A 22 -2.12 -0.11 6.30
CA GLN A 22 -2.27 -1.42 5.63
C GLN A 22 -1.29 -1.59 4.47
N ALA A 23 -0.98 -0.52 3.74
CA ALA A 23 0.04 -0.54 2.70
C ALA A 23 1.44 -0.82 3.25
N ALA A 24 1.84 -0.11 4.32
CA ALA A 24 3.13 -0.34 4.96
C ALA A 24 3.28 -1.77 5.49
N GLU A 25 2.24 -2.30 6.12
CA GLU A 25 2.21 -3.68 6.62
C GLU A 25 2.27 -4.71 5.48
N ALA A 26 1.47 -4.54 4.42
CA ALA A 26 1.34 -5.53 3.35
C ALA A 26 2.54 -5.56 2.39
N ILE A 27 3.18 -4.42 2.15
CA ILE A 27 4.33 -4.29 1.23
C ILE A 27 5.67 -4.36 1.99
N GLU A 28 5.60 -4.51 3.32
CA GLU A 28 6.76 -4.53 4.21
C GLU A 28 7.61 -3.26 4.01
N PHE A 29 6.96 -2.09 4.00
CA PHE A 29 7.66 -0.82 3.83
C PHE A 29 8.75 -0.63 4.90
N PRO A 30 9.85 0.08 4.57
CA PRO A 30 10.92 0.33 5.52
C PRO A 30 10.47 1.06 6.78
N ALA A 31 11.21 0.86 7.88
CA ALA A 31 10.90 1.46 9.18
C ALA A 31 10.87 3.01 9.19
N TYR A 32 11.46 3.65 8.18
CA TYR A 32 11.46 5.10 8.00
C TYR A 32 10.20 5.64 7.28
N PHE A 33 9.23 4.78 6.96
CA PHE A 33 8.03 5.17 6.22
C PHE A 33 7.29 6.35 6.89
N GLY A 34 7.11 7.45 6.15
CA GLY A 34 6.60 8.72 6.67
C GLY A 34 5.09 8.80 6.89
N HIS A 35 4.33 7.72 6.66
CA HIS A 35 2.87 7.67 6.83
C HIS A 35 2.10 8.83 6.18
N ASN A 36 2.51 9.22 4.97
CA ASN A 36 1.85 10.22 4.14
C ASN A 36 1.88 9.78 2.66
N TRP A 37 1.23 10.53 1.76
CA TRP A 37 1.13 10.16 0.35
C TRP A 37 2.46 10.27 -0.39
N ASP A 38 3.29 11.25 -0.05
CA ASP A 38 4.61 11.43 -0.66
C ASP A 38 5.52 10.24 -0.33
N ALA A 39 5.57 9.85 0.95
CA ALA A 39 6.30 8.66 1.39
C ALA A 39 5.76 7.36 0.79
N PHE A 40 4.45 7.28 0.51
CA PHE A 40 3.86 6.13 -0.18
C PHE A 40 4.32 6.07 -1.63
N ASP A 41 4.29 7.19 -2.35
CA ASP A 41 4.77 7.32 -3.73
C ASP A 41 6.26 6.94 -3.84
N GLU A 42 7.09 7.44 -2.93
CA GLU A 42 8.50 7.06 -2.82
C GLU A 42 8.67 5.55 -2.65
N CYS A 43 7.91 4.93 -1.74
CA CYS A 43 8.04 3.50 -1.47
C CYS A 43 7.51 2.59 -2.60
N ILE A 44 6.45 2.98 -3.33
CA ILE A 44 5.96 2.13 -4.44
C ILE A 44 6.83 2.27 -5.71
N THR A 45 7.63 3.34 -5.80
CA THR A 45 8.53 3.60 -6.93
C THR A 45 9.96 3.12 -6.68
N ASP A 46 10.41 3.07 -5.42
CA ASP A 46 11.64 2.44 -4.97
C ASP A 46 11.31 1.18 -4.14
N LEU A 47 11.46 -0.01 -4.72
CA LEU A 47 11.20 -1.30 -4.05
C LEU A 47 12.50 -2.06 -3.73
N THR A 48 13.60 -1.33 -3.50
CA THR A 48 14.94 -1.92 -3.33
C THR A 48 15.07 -2.89 -2.14
N TRP A 49 14.25 -2.77 -1.09
CA TRP A 49 14.25 -3.69 0.05
C TRP A 49 13.64 -5.07 -0.26
N CYS A 50 12.86 -5.20 -1.35
CA CYS A 50 12.15 -6.44 -1.68
C CYS A 50 12.28 -6.84 -3.16
N PRO A 51 13.50 -7.07 -3.69
CA PRO A 51 13.75 -7.23 -5.13
C PRO A 51 12.95 -8.38 -5.78
N ALA A 52 12.30 -8.08 -6.90
CA ALA A 52 11.63 -9.03 -7.79
C ALA A 52 11.67 -8.56 -9.25
N GLN A 53 11.37 -9.46 -10.19
CA GLN A 53 11.33 -9.12 -11.63
C GLN A 53 10.08 -8.30 -11.98
N ARG A 54 8.98 -8.53 -11.27
CA ARG A 54 7.69 -7.87 -11.46
C ARG A 54 6.97 -7.77 -10.12
N TYR A 55 6.17 -6.72 -9.98
CA TYR A 55 5.38 -6.44 -8.79
C TYR A 55 3.90 -6.30 -9.17
N VAL A 56 3.02 -6.77 -8.31
CA VAL A 56 1.58 -6.62 -8.42
C VAL A 56 1.05 -6.19 -7.06
N ILE A 57 0.22 -5.15 -7.03
CA ILE A 57 -0.55 -4.76 -5.84
C ILE A 57 -2.01 -5.09 -6.14
N LEU A 58 -2.58 -6.02 -5.39
CA LEU A 58 -4.00 -6.32 -5.43
C LEU A 58 -4.68 -5.57 -4.29
N TYR A 59 -5.45 -4.54 -4.64
CA TYR A 59 -6.32 -3.85 -3.71
C TYR A 59 -7.74 -4.40 -3.79
N ASP A 60 -8.05 -5.35 -2.91
CA ASP A 60 -9.39 -5.92 -2.79
C ASP A 60 -10.32 -5.00 -2.00
N HIS A 61 -11.61 -4.98 -2.33
CA HIS A 61 -12.63 -4.14 -1.68
C HIS A 61 -12.29 -2.63 -1.60
N ALA A 62 -11.67 -2.08 -2.65
CA ALA A 62 -11.34 -0.65 -2.73
C ALA A 62 -12.58 0.26 -2.72
N ASP A 63 -13.76 -0.28 -3.01
CA ASP A 63 -15.04 0.41 -2.99
C ASP A 63 -15.38 0.96 -1.60
N ILE A 64 -14.98 0.28 -0.53
CA ILE A 64 -15.21 0.73 0.86
C ILE A 64 -14.51 2.07 1.11
N PHE A 65 -13.24 2.15 0.73
CA PHE A 65 -12.47 3.39 0.83
C PHE A 65 -13.06 4.49 -0.06
N ALA A 66 -13.45 4.17 -1.30
CA ALA A 66 -14.07 5.14 -2.20
C ALA A 66 -15.40 5.70 -1.64
N GLN A 67 -16.25 4.84 -1.08
CA GLN A 67 -17.55 5.21 -0.50
C GLN A 67 -17.42 6.02 0.79
N ALA A 68 -16.34 5.81 1.55
CA ALA A 68 -16.07 6.57 2.77
C ALA A 68 -15.77 8.05 2.53
N LYS A 69 -15.59 8.47 1.27
CA LYS A 69 -15.24 9.86 0.87
C LYS A 69 -14.11 10.43 1.74
N PRO A 70 -12.97 9.74 1.81
CA PRO A 70 -11.87 10.13 2.68
C PRO A 70 -11.37 11.52 2.30
N THR A 71 -11.14 12.35 3.31
CA THR A 71 -10.34 13.57 3.11
C THR A 71 -8.91 13.18 2.75
N GLN A 72 -8.23 14.10 2.05
CA GLN A 72 -6.84 13.88 1.64
C GLN A 72 -5.87 13.62 2.77
#